data_AF-A0A1F9LGT7-F1
#
_entry.id   AF-A0A1F9LGT7-F1
#
_cell.length_a   1.000
_cell.length_b   1.000
_cell.length_c   1.000
_cell.angle_alpha   90.00
_cell.angle_beta   90.00
_cell.angle_gamma   90.00
#
_symmetry.space_group_name_H-M   'P 1'
#
loop_
_entity.id
_entity.type
_entity.pdbx_description
1 polymer ?
#
loop_
_entity_poly.entity_id
_entity_poly.type
_entity_poly.pdbx_seq_one_letter_code
_entity_poly.pdbx_strand_id
1 'polypeptide(L)'
;MRSLDCFASGGCLLYLDVDERNGVGAGLEFCFEKNRHYVELDKGDFSYQLKQLLSDEKHLRRIGLNAAQLTHEKHSWAQRAKKIIQDINYVKS
;
A
#
# COMPACT_ATOMS: atom_id res chain seq x y z
N MET A 1 0.01 -5.92 10.83
CA MET A 1 0.29 -4.89 9.80
C MET A 1 1.05 -5.54 8.65
N ARG A 2 0.43 -6.46 7.90
CA ARG A 2 1.15 -7.31 6.91
C ARG A 2 1.39 -6.63 5.55
N SER A 3 0.62 -5.59 5.23
CA SER A 3 0.74 -4.86 3.95
C SER A 3 2.02 -4.02 3.86
N LEU A 4 2.39 -3.32 4.94
CA LEU A 4 3.62 -2.53 4.95
C LEU A 4 4.88 -3.40 4.90
N ASP A 5 4.88 -4.57 5.53
CA ASP A 5 5.99 -5.53 5.41
C ASP A 5 6.09 -6.09 3.98
N CYS A 6 4.95 -6.37 3.35
CA CYS A 6 4.89 -6.77 1.94
C CYS A 6 5.47 -5.68 1.03
N PHE A 7 5.05 -4.43 1.21
CA PHE A 7 5.58 -3.32 0.42
C PHE A 7 7.06 -3.05 0.69
N ALA A 8 7.49 -3.02 1.95
CA ALA A 8 8.89 -2.76 2.31
C ALA A 8 9.87 -3.77 1.71
N SER A 9 9.42 -5.01 1.51
CA SER A 9 10.21 -6.08 0.86
C SER A 9 10.15 -6.06 -0.68
N GLY A 10 9.39 -5.14 -1.29
CA GLY A 10 9.19 -5.08 -2.74
C GLY A 10 8.10 -6.03 -3.27
N GLY A 11 7.30 -6.62 -2.38
CA GLY A 11 6.17 -7.44 -2.74
C GLY A 11 5.05 -6.61 -3.39
N CYS A 12 4.31 -7.25 -4.29
CA CYS A 12 3.08 -6.70 -4.85
C CYS A 12 1.88 -7.22 -4.04
N LEU A 13 1.04 -6.31 -3.55
CA LEU A 13 -0.18 -6.67 -2.85
C LEU A 13 -1.34 -6.78 -3.86
N LEU A 14 -1.97 -7.94 -3.87
CA LEU A 14 -3.26 -8.15 -4.52
C LEU A 14 -4.36 -7.93 -3.47
N TYR A 15 -5.21 -6.94 -3.70
CA TYR A 15 -6.20 -6.51 -2.73
C TYR A 15 -7.59 -6.80 -3.25
N LEU A 16 -8.26 -7.80 -2.66
CA LEU A 16 -9.70 -8.00 -2.87
C LEU A 16 -10.45 -7.11 -1.91
N ASP A 17 -11.44 -6.40 -2.44
CA ASP A 17 -12.48 -5.71 -1.67
C ASP A 17 -11.99 -4.50 -0.84
N VAL A 18 -12.11 -3.30 -1.42
CA VAL A 18 -11.87 -2.03 -0.69
C VAL A 18 -13.01 -1.68 0.27
N ASP A 19 -14.21 -2.25 0.07
CA ASP A 19 -15.45 -1.81 0.72
C ASP A 19 -15.88 -2.60 1.97
N GLU A 20 -15.18 -3.67 2.38
CA GLU A 20 -15.57 -4.45 3.58
C GLU A 20 -15.51 -3.65 4.89
N ARG A 21 -14.98 -2.41 4.88
CA ARG A 21 -14.87 -1.56 6.06
C ARG A 21 -15.96 -0.51 6.22
N ASN A 22 -17.14 -0.58 5.61
CA ASN A 22 -18.32 0.23 6.00
C ASN A 22 -18.00 1.67 6.49
N GLY A 23 -17.16 2.43 5.76
CA GLY A 23 -16.79 3.81 6.12
C GLY A 23 -15.82 4.02 7.30
N VAL A 24 -15.22 2.99 7.91
CA VAL A 24 -14.25 3.14 9.01
C VAL A 24 -12.82 3.23 8.48
N GLY A 25 -12.46 4.46 8.06
CA GLY A 25 -11.13 4.87 7.63
C GLY A 25 -10.84 4.58 6.16
N ALA A 26 -10.07 5.46 5.52
CA ALA A 26 -9.73 5.40 4.09
C ALA A 26 -8.77 4.25 3.68
N GLY A 27 -8.57 3.25 4.54
CA GLY A 27 -7.85 2.02 4.21
C GLY A 27 -6.44 2.22 3.63
N LEU A 28 -6.11 1.41 2.62
CA LEU A 28 -4.87 1.51 1.85
C LEU A 28 -4.83 2.79 1.01
N GLU A 29 -5.98 3.24 0.51
CA GLU A 29 -6.12 4.40 -0.39
C GLU A 29 -5.71 5.72 0.24
N PHE A 30 -5.75 5.81 1.58
CA PHE A 30 -5.23 6.98 2.29
C PHE A 30 -3.73 7.20 2.07
N CYS A 31 -2.96 6.13 1.91
CA CYS A 31 -1.50 6.17 1.84
C CYS A 31 -0.96 5.72 0.48
N PHE A 32 -1.70 4.90 -0.25
CA PHE A 32 -1.25 4.19 -1.43
C PHE A 32 -2.24 4.39 -2.58
N GLU A 33 -1.78 4.16 -3.80
CA GLU A 33 -2.51 4.50 -5.03
C GLU A 33 -2.75 3.21 -5.80
N LYS A 34 -4.01 2.97 -6.17
CA LYS A 34 -4.43 1.81 -6.95
C LYS A 34 -3.67 1.75 -8.28
N ASN A 35 -3.28 0.54 -8.69
CA ASN A 35 -2.51 0.23 -9.90
C ASN A 35 -1.09 0.82 -9.96
N ARG A 36 -0.69 1.61 -8.96
CA ARG A 36 0.68 2.11 -8.81
C ARG A 36 1.42 1.42 -7.69
N HIS A 37 0.75 1.20 -6.56
CA HIS A 37 1.34 0.63 -5.33
C HIS A 37 0.73 -0.72 -4.94
N TYR A 38 -0.48 -1.03 -5.42
CA TYR A 38 -1.13 -2.33 -5.25
C TYR A 38 -2.09 -2.57 -6.42
N VAL A 39 -2.53 -3.81 -6.59
CA VAL A 39 -3.54 -4.16 -7.58
C VAL A 39 -4.84 -4.49 -6.86
N GLU A 40 -5.91 -3.80 -7.23
CA GLU A 40 -7.24 -4.17 -6.78
C GLU A 40 -7.80 -5.28 -7.69
N LEU A 41 -8.43 -6.28 -7.08
CA LEU A 41 -9.05 -7.39 -7.78
C LEU A 41 -10.53 -7.47 -7.48
N ASP A 42 -11.31 -7.67 -8.54
CA ASP A 42 -12.74 -8.00 -8.40
C ASP A 42 -12.90 -9.47 -7.98
N LYS A 43 -13.70 -9.71 -6.95
CA LYS A 43 -13.98 -11.05 -6.40
C LYS A 43 -14.69 -11.96 -7.39
N GLY A 44 -15.59 -11.41 -8.21
CA GLY A 44 -16.35 -12.13 -9.22
C GLY A 44 -15.49 -12.69 -10.36
N ASP A 45 -14.32 -12.10 -10.60
CA ASP A 45 -13.44 -12.51 -11.69
C ASP A 45 -11.98 -12.72 -11.25
N PHE A 46 -11.79 -13.07 -9.98
CA PHE A 46 -10.47 -13.17 -9.35
C PHE A 46 -9.50 -14.08 -10.11
N SER A 47 -9.98 -15.27 -10.52
CA SER A 47 -9.11 -16.26 -11.18
C SER A 47 -8.64 -15.83 -12.57
N TYR A 48 -9.47 -15.10 -13.33
CA TYR A 48 -9.08 -14.58 -14.64
C TYR A 48 -8.09 -13.43 -14.48
N GLN A 49 -8.39 -12.46 -13.61
CA GLN A 49 -7.50 -11.33 -13.35
C GLN A 49 -6.14 -11.79 -12.81
N LEU A 50 -6.12 -12.77 -11.90
CA LEU A 50 -4.88 -13.35 -11.40
C LEU A 50 -4.04 -13.97 -12.52
N LYS A 51 -4.66 -14.73 -13.44
CA LYS A 51 -3.94 -15.31 -14.59
C LYS A 51 -3.34 -14.24 -15.50
N GLN A 52 -4.09 -13.17 -15.77
CA GLN A 52 -3.59 -12.04 -16.57
C GLN A 52 -2.40 -11.36 -15.88
N LEU A 53 -2.51 -11.10 -14.58
CA LEU A 53 -1.43 -10.47 -13.82
C LEU A 53 -0.17 -11.32 -13.74
N LEU A 54 -0.31 -12.63 -13.51
CA LEU A 54 0.83 -13.55 -13.46
C LEU A 54 1.52 -13.70 -14.83
N SER A 55 0.82 -13.38 -15.93
CA SER A 55 1.43 -13.33 -17.26
C SER A 55 2.28 -12.06 -17.50
N ASP A 56 2.13 -11.02 -16.68
CA ASP A 56 2.90 -9.78 -16.73
C ASP A 56 3.68 -9.54 -15.42
N GLU A 57 4.68 -10.40 -15.19
CA GLU A 57 5.56 -10.32 -14.02
C GLU A 57 6.29 -8.96 -13.92
N LYS A 58 6.65 -8.36 -15.07
CA LYS A 58 7.34 -7.06 -15.11
C LYS A 58 6.46 -5.97 -14.53
N HIS A 59 5.18 -5.96 -14.88
CA HIS A 59 4.21 -5.03 -14.32
C HIS A 59 4.07 -5.21 -12.81
N LEU A 60 3.91 -6.44 -12.32
CA LEU A 60 3.79 -6.73 -10.88
C LEU A 60 5.03 -6.29 -10.11
N ARG A 61 6.23 -6.57 -10.64
CA ARG A 61 7.49 -6.13 -10.02
C ARG A 61 7.58 -4.62 -9.94
N ARG A 62 7.16 -3.90 -10.99
CA ARG A 62 7.13 -2.43 -10.99
C ARG A 62 6.20 -1.88 -9.90
N ILE A 63 5.01 -2.45 -9.74
CA ILE A 63 4.07 -2.05 -8.68
C ILE A 63 4.70 -2.26 -7.30
N GLY A 64 5.28 -3.43 -7.05
CA GLY A 64 5.94 -3.73 -5.77
C GLY A 64 7.10 -2.78 -5.46
N LEU A 65 7.93 -2.44 -6.47
CA LEU A 65 9.03 -1.48 -6.30
C LEU A 65 8.53 -0.07 -5.98
N ASN A 66 7.47 0.40 -6.65
CA ASN A 66 6.87 1.70 -6.34
C ASN A 66 6.35 1.75 -4.90
N ALA A 67 5.69 0.68 -4.45
CA ALA A 67 5.17 0.58 -3.09
C ALA A 67 6.28 0.55 -2.04
N ALA A 68 7.37 -0.17 -2.32
CA ALA A 68 8.56 -0.21 -1.48
C ALA A 68 9.18 1.17 -1.32
N GLN A 69 9.38 1.89 -2.44
CA GLN A 69 9.93 3.23 -2.43
C GLN A 69 9.11 4.15 -1.52
N LEU A 70 7.79 4.21 -1.72
CA LEU A 70 6.91 5.04 -0.91
C LEU A 70 6.94 4.64 0.58
N THR A 71 7.00 3.34 0.86
CA THR A 71 7.03 2.80 2.23
C THR A 71 8.31 3.22 2.96
N HIS A 72 9.48 3.09 2.32
CA HIS A 72 10.75 3.51 2.91
C HIS A 72 10.83 5.03 3.07
N GLU A 73 10.29 5.79 2.12
CA GLU A 73 10.30 7.26 2.15
C GLU A 73 9.38 7.85 3.21
N LYS A 74 8.15 7.33 3.37
CA LYS A 74 7.09 7.98 4.17
C LYS A 74 6.58 7.17 5.35
N HIS A 75 6.72 5.85 5.34
CA HIS A 75 6.11 4.96 6.32
C HIS A 75 7.13 4.23 7.20
N SER A 76 8.36 4.75 7.29
CA SER A 76 9.38 4.24 8.21
C SER A 76 9.20 4.75 9.64
N TRP A 77 9.72 3.99 10.62
CA TRP A 77 9.74 4.40 12.03
C TRP A 77 10.45 5.73 12.25
N ALA A 78 11.50 6.01 11.48
CA ALA A 78 12.21 7.29 11.54
C ALA A 78 11.30 8.47 11.16
N GLN A 79 10.51 8.34 10.08
CA GLN A 79 9.54 9.38 9.70
C GLN A 79 8.44 9.54 10.74
N ARG A 80 7.97 8.42 11.33
CA ARG A 80 6.97 8.48 12.40
C ARG A 80 7.49 9.24 13.61
N ALA A 81 8.71 8.95 14.05
CA ALA A 81 9.36 9.66 15.16
C ALA A 81 9.51 11.16 14.86
N LYS A 82 9.97 11.51 13.65
CA LYS A 82 10.08 12.91 13.21
C LYS A 82 8.75 13.65 13.29
N LYS A 83 7.66 13.04 12.81
CA LYS A 83 6.31 13.62 12.87
C LYS A 83 5.83 13.83 14.31
N ILE A 84 6.04 12.87 15.19
CA ILE A 84 5.68 12.99 16.62
C ILE A 84 6.40 14.18 17.26
N ILE A 85 7.70 14.36 16.99
CA ILE A 85 8.46 15.50 17.51
C ILE A 85 7.91 16.84 16.98
N GLN A 86 7.57 16.89 15.70
CA GLN A 86 6.95 18.08 15.09
C GLN A 86 5.61 18.42 15.74
N ASP A 87 4.75 17.41 15.94
CA ASP A 87 3.44 17.57 16.58
C ASP A 87 3.59 18.08 18.02
N ILE A 88 4.55 17.54 18.79
CA ILE A 88 4.84 18.01 20.16
C ILE A 88 5.30 19.47 20.17
N ASN A 89 6.16 19.86 19.22
CA ASN A 89 6.66 21.24 19.14
C ASN A 89 5.54 22.22 18.75
N TYR A 90 4.64 21.83 17.84
CA TYR A 90 3.50 22.63 17.43
C TYR A 90 2.54 22.95 18.57
N VAL A 91 2.33 22.02 19.50
CA VAL A 91 1.46 22.23 20.67
C VAL A 91 2.12 23.11 21.75
N LYS A 92 3.46 23.15 21.78
CA LYS A 92 4.23 23.91 22.76
C LYS A 92 4.49 25.37 22.35
N SER A 93 4.42 25.67 21.06
CA SER A 93 4.49 27.01 20.47
C SER A 93 3.16 27.72 20.53
#